data_AF-A0A0K8QDD8-F1
#
_entry.id   AF-A0A0K8QDD8-F1
#
_cell.length_a   1.000
_cell.length_b   1.000
_cell.length_c   1.000
_cell.angle_alpha   90.00
_cell.angle_beta   90.00
_cell.angle_gamma   90.00
#
_symmetry.space_group_name_H-M   'P 1'
#
loop_
_entity.id
_entity.type
_entity.pdbx_description
1 polymer ?
#
loop_
_entity_poly.entity_id
_entity_poly.type
_entity_poly.pdbx_seq_one_letter_code
_entity_poly.pdbx_strand_id
1 'polypeptide(L)'
;MRGVSVGRLAVWVLDHPDIFPINYKVDHGTLVFRTAEGTKLHSALGETPVALEADGVNPDTGVAWSVVVKGHAVAIKLTQEVLDTVGLLLFPWQAGRKDHFVRIVPTSITGRRFTVTPPLTWWSPLDDATRAGLE
;
A
#
# COMPACT_ATOMS: atom_id res chain seq x y z
N MET A 1 -4.62 -6.76 6.79
CA MET A 1 -4.06 -5.39 6.87
C MET A 1 -3.28 -5.12 8.16
N ARG A 2 -3.87 -5.14 9.37
CA ARG A 2 -3.11 -4.89 10.63
C ARG A 2 -1.94 -5.85 10.92
N GLY A 3 -1.94 -7.02 10.29
CA GLY A 3 -0.88 -8.03 10.44
C GLY A 3 0.36 -7.83 9.55
N VAL A 4 0.37 -6.81 8.68
CA VAL A 4 1.55 -6.42 7.89
C VAL A 4 1.83 -4.94 8.08
N SER A 5 3.10 -4.57 8.13
CA SER A 5 3.54 -3.19 8.36
C SER A 5 4.04 -2.48 7.10
N VAL A 6 4.11 -3.19 5.98
CA VAL A 6 4.55 -2.71 4.67
C VAL A 6 3.38 -2.80 3.70
N GLY A 7 3.23 -1.77 2.86
CA GLY A 7 2.27 -1.74 1.76
C GLY A 7 2.81 -0.98 0.56
N ARG A 8 2.04 -0.90 -0.52
CA ARG A 8 2.37 -0.12 -1.71
C ARG A 8 1.40 1.04 -1.85
N LEU A 9 1.94 2.25 -1.86
CA LEU A 9 1.20 3.47 -2.09
C LEU A 9 1.27 3.82 -3.57
N ALA A 10 0.11 3.83 -4.23
CA ALA A 10 -0.07 4.35 -5.57
C ALA A 10 -0.51 5.82 -5.49
N VAL A 11 0.17 6.68 -6.24
CA VAL A 11 -0.10 8.12 -6.36
C VAL A 11 -0.13 8.52 -7.83
N TRP A 12 -0.76 9.65 -8.13
CA TRP A 12 -0.77 10.24 -9.47
C TRP A 12 0.14 11.47 -9.50
N VAL A 13 1.13 11.47 -10.39
CA VAL A 13 2.20 12.48 -10.44
C VAL A 13 2.42 12.85 -11.88
N LEU A 14 2.44 14.14 -12.23
CA LEU A 14 2.79 14.61 -13.58
C LEU A 14 2.12 13.77 -14.70
N ASP A 15 0.83 13.49 -14.55
CA ASP A 15 0.01 12.70 -15.47
C ASP A 15 0.39 11.22 -15.65
N HIS A 16 1.02 10.61 -14.64
CA HIS A 16 1.31 9.18 -14.62
C HIS A 16 1.13 8.56 -13.22
N PRO A 17 0.85 7.24 -13.14
CA PRO A 17 0.80 6.53 -11.88
C PRO A 17 2.21 6.12 -11.42
N ASP A 18 2.53 6.46 -10.17
CA ASP A 18 3.74 6.00 -9.49
C ASP A 18 3.36 5.09 -8.31
N ILE A 19 4.23 4.12 -8.00
CA ILE A 19 4.02 3.19 -6.87
C ILE A 19 5.24 3.12 -5.97
N PHE A 20 5.03 3.26 -4.67
CA PHE A 20 6.09 3.30 -3.67
C PHE A 20 5.85 2.32 -2.53
N PRO A 21 6.85 1.53 -2.11
CA PRO A 21 6.75 0.78 -0.86
C PRO A 21 6.80 1.76 0.31
N ILE A 22 5.88 1.61 1.26
CA ILE A 22 5.83 2.41 2.48
C ILE A 22 5.56 1.54 3.71
N ASN A 23 6.14 1.95 4.84
CA ASN A 23 5.73 1.47 6.16
C ASN A 23 4.52 2.26 6.61
N TYR A 24 3.47 1.59 7.07
CA TYR A 24 2.24 2.24 7.53
C TYR A 24 1.72 1.62 8.83
N LYS A 25 0.82 2.36 9.47
CA LYS A 25 0.03 1.95 10.63
C LYS A 25 -1.43 2.20 10.37
N VAL A 26 -2.29 1.34 10.90
CA VAL A 26 -3.72 1.60 10.97
C VAL A 26 -3.99 2.34 12.29
N ASP A 27 -4.57 3.53 12.20
CA ASP A 27 -4.83 4.42 13.33
C ASP A 27 -6.25 5.01 13.20
N HIS A 28 -7.12 4.77 14.18
CA HIS A 28 -8.51 5.28 14.20
C HIS A 28 -9.29 5.10 12.89
N GLY A 29 -9.14 3.94 12.23
CA GLY A 29 -9.80 3.65 10.94
C GLY A 29 -9.14 4.31 9.72
N THR A 30 -8.04 5.04 9.92
CA THR A 30 -7.21 5.65 8.88
C THR A 30 -5.88 4.92 8.75
N LEU A 31 -5.08 5.30 7.76
CA LEU A 31 -3.72 4.80 7.58
C LEU A 31 -2.75 5.95 7.78
N VAL A 32 -1.68 5.74 8.54
CA VAL A 32 -0.65 6.75 8.78
C VAL A 32 0.69 6.19 8.37
N PHE A 33 1.47 6.99 7.65
CA PHE A 33 2.83 6.66 7.28
C PHE A 33 3.76 7.87 7.41
N ARG A 34 5.06 7.59 7.48
CA ARG A 34 6.12 8.59 7.62
C ARG A 34 6.91 8.67 6.32
N THR A 35 7.14 9.86 5.80
CA THR A 35 7.92 10.08 4.58
C THR A 35 8.96 11.20 4.75
N ALA A 36 10.02 11.15 3.96
CA ALA A 36 10.93 12.27 3.80
C ALA A 36 10.31 13.33 2.87
N GLU A 37 10.85 14.54 2.89
CA GLU A 37 10.60 15.53 1.82
C GLU A 37 11.02 14.97 0.47
N GLY A 38 10.32 15.37 -0.59
CA GLY A 38 10.56 14.93 -1.96
C GLY A 38 9.31 14.47 -2.67
N THR A 39 9.49 13.86 -3.85
CA THR A 39 8.42 13.53 -4.80
C THR A 39 7.27 12.77 -4.16
N LYS A 40 7.53 11.75 -3.32
CA LYS A 40 6.47 10.97 -2.65
C LYS A 40 5.51 11.81 -1.80
N LEU A 41 6.03 12.80 -1.07
CA LEU A 41 5.23 13.68 -0.22
C LEU A 41 4.42 14.65 -1.08
N HIS A 42 5.06 15.26 -2.08
CA HIS A 42 4.41 16.21 -2.99
C HIS A 42 3.32 15.55 -3.84
N SER A 43 3.55 14.31 -4.26
CA SER A 43 2.63 13.48 -5.04
C SER A 43 1.45 12.93 -4.24
N ALA A 44 1.66 12.59 -2.97
CA ALA A 44 0.59 12.12 -2.10
C ALA A 44 -0.28 13.28 -1.60
N LEU A 45 0.31 14.45 -1.38
CA LEU A 45 -0.39 15.64 -0.91
C LEU A 45 -0.88 16.47 -2.09
N GLY A 46 -2.08 16.17 -2.56
CA GLY A 46 -2.75 16.89 -3.63
C GLY A 46 -4.25 16.62 -3.62
N GLU A 47 -4.97 17.14 -4.61
CA GLU A 47 -6.41 16.88 -4.75
C GLU A 47 -6.71 15.46 -5.26
N THR A 48 -5.74 14.83 -5.93
CA THR A 48 -5.93 13.50 -6.51
C THR A 48 -5.98 12.40 -5.44
N PRO A 49 -6.97 11.50 -5.49
CA PRO A 49 -7.03 10.36 -4.59
C PRO A 49 -5.81 9.43 -4.73
N VAL A 50 -5.43 8.82 -3.61
CA VAL A 50 -4.37 7.80 -3.54
C VAL A 50 -4.95 6.42 -3.28
N ALA A 51 -4.17 5.38 -3.56
CA ALA A 51 -4.50 4.02 -3.15
C ALA A 51 -3.35 3.37 -2.37
N LEU A 52 -3.69 2.64 -1.31
CA LEU A 52 -2.75 1.77 -0.59
C LEU A 52 -3.17 0.31 -0.78
N GLU A 53 -2.22 -0.52 -1.19
CA GLU A 53 -2.36 -1.96 -1.23
C GLU A 53 -1.52 -2.60 -0.13
N ALA A 54 -2.07 -3.64 0.50
CA ALA A 54 -1.32 -4.56 1.34
C ALA A 54 -1.87 -5.98 1.18
N ASP A 55 -0.97 -6.95 1.01
CA ASP A 55 -1.30 -8.37 0.88
C ASP A 55 -0.49 -9.24 1.84
N GLY A 56 -0.84 -10.51 1.87
CA GLY A 56 -0.04 -11.53 2.52
C GLY A 56 -0.56 -12.94 2.22
N VAL A 57 0.32 -13.91 2.41
CA VAL A 57 0.01 -15.34 2.30
C VAL A 57 0.35 -16.00 3.62
N ASN A 58 -0.56 -16.81 4.16
CA ASN A 58 -0.27 -17.68 5.29
C ASN A 58 0.30 -19.01 4.75
N PRO A 59 1.57 -19.34 5.03
CA PRO A 59 2.23 -20.52 4.46
C PRO A 59 1.65 -21.84 5.01
N ASP A 60 1.16 -21.85 6.25
CA ASP A 60 0.64 -23.06 6.90
C ASP A 60 -0.74 -23.46 6.34
N THR A 61 -1.54 -22.47 5.95
CA THR A 61 -2.92 -22.68 5.47
C THR A 61 -3.05 -22.54 3.95
N GLY A 62 -2.03 -22.01 3.27
CA GLY A 62 -2.09 -21.66 1.85
C GLY A 62 -3.10 -20.56 1.51
N VAL A 63 -3.61 -19.83 2.51
CA VAL A 63 -4.61 -18.78 2.28
C VAL A 63 -3.93 -17.43 2.04
N ALA A 64 -4.26 -16.82 0.89
CA ALA A 64 -3.86 -15.47 0.52
C ALA A 64 -4.95 -14.46 0.84
N TRP A 65 -4.54 -13.23 1.09
CA TRP A 65 -5.42 -12.09 1.22
C TRP A 65 -4.77 -10.84 0.64
N SER A 66 -5.59 -9.90 0.18
CA SER A 66 -5.17 -8.55 -0.21
C SER A 66 -6.23 -7.55 0.23
N VAL A 67 -5.79 -6.35 0.61
CA VAL A 67 -6.63 -5.21 0.94
C VAL A 67 -6.17 -4.02 0.12
N VAL A 68 -7.13 -3.39 -0.55
CA VAL A 68 -6.94 -2.12 -1.26
C VAL A 68 -7.76 -1.06 -0.57
N VAL A 69 -7.11 0.02 -0.18
CA VAL A 69 -7.70 1.21 0.40
C VAL A 69 -7.56 2.36 -0.59
N LYS A 70 -8.65 3.05 -0.90
CA LYS A 70 -8.65 4.31 -1.66
C LYS A 70 -9.03 5.44 -0.74
N GLY A 71 -8.47 6.62 -0.94
CA GLY A 71 -8.76 7.77 -0.10
C GLY A 71 -7.98 9.01 -0.46
N HIS A 72 -8.03 10.01 0.42
CA HIS A 72 -7.25 11.24 0.30
C HIS A 72 -6.10 11.24 1.30
N ALA A 73 -4.91 11.64 0.86
CA ALA A 73 -3.77 11.81 1.73
C ALA A 73 -3.72 13.25 2.26
N VAL A 74 -3.59 13.38 3.58
CA VAL A 74 -3.52 14.66 4.29
C VAL A 74 -2.27 14.72 5.15
N ALA A 75 -1.60 15.86 5.15
CA ALA A 75 -0.46 16.09 6.02
C ALA A 75 -0.94 16.19 7.48
N ILE A 76 -0.27 15.51 8.39
CA ILE A 76 -0.56 15.61 9.81
C ILE A 76 0.33 16.70 10.41
N LYS A 77 -0.28 17.70 11.05
CA LYS A 77 0.47 18.63 11.91
C LYS A 77 0.95 17.88 13.13
N LEU A 78 2.26 17.91 13.37
CA LEU A 78 2.89 17.25 14.52
C LEU A 78 2.45 17.94 15.82
N THR A 79 1.44 17.38 16.49
CA THR A 79 1.09 17.69 17.87
C THR A 79 1.60 16.59 18.81
N GLN A 80 1.73 16.89 20.10
CA GLN A 80 2.17 15.92 21.11
C GLN A 80 1.28 14.66 21.12
N GLU A 81 -0.04 14.84 21.00
CA GLU A 81 -1.03 13.76 20.92
C GLU A 81 -0.82 12.82 19.72
N VAL A 82 -0.44 13.36 18.56
CA VAL A 82 -0.09 12.57 17.36
C VAL A 82 1.23 11.83 17.57
N LEU A 83 2.22 12.47 18.19
CA LEU A 83 3.50 11.84 18.51
C LEU A 83 3.31 10.67 19.48
N ASP A 84 2.44 10.82 20.48
CA ASP A 84 2.17 9.78 21.47
C ASP A 84 1.42 8.58 20.87
N THR A 85 0.57 8.82 19.86
CA THR A 85 -0.21 7.78 19.19
C THR A 85 0.54 7.08 18.05
N VAL A 86 1.36 7.82 17.30
CA VAL A 86 1.96 7.37 16.03
C VAL A 86 3.49 7.19 16.14
N GLY A 87 4.15 8.01 16.97
CA GLY A 87 5.60 8.13 17.04
C GLY A 87 6.33 6.90 17.57
N LEU A 88 5.68 6.04 18.35
CA LEU A 88 6.34 4.88 18.96
C LEU A 88 6.53 3.67 18.03
N LEU A 89 5.86 3.61 16.86
CA LEU A 89 5.78 2.36 16.09
C LEU A 89 6.02 2.46 14.57
N LEU A 90 6.39 3.62 14.04
CA LEU A 90 6.75 3.81 12.63
C LEU A 90 8.27 3.98 12.47
N PHE A 91 9.04 2.92 12.76
CA PHE A 91 10.46 2.88 12.44
C PHE A 91 10.66 2.69 10.91
N PRO A 92 11.26 3.64 10.19
CA PRO A 92 11.59 3.47 8.77
C PRO A 92 12.79 2.52 8.61
N TRP A 93 12.80 1.69 7.57
CA TRP A 93 13.93 0.81 7.23
C TRP A 93 15.22 1.54 6.81
N GLN A 94 15.16 2.86 6.59
CA GLN A 94 16.31 3.69 6.25
C GLN A 94 16.45 4.80 7.29
N ALA A 95 17.65 4.93 7.85
CA ALA A 95 18.03 6.03 8.73
C ALA A 95 17.95 7.38 7.98
N GLY A 96 17.44 8.41 8.65
CA GLY A 96 17.32 9.77 8.11
C GLY A 96 16.15 10.55 8.71
N ARG A 97 16.22 11.89 8.66
CA ARG A 97 15.12 12.80 9.05
C ARG A 97 13.95 12.63 8.10
N LYS A 98 12.91 11.92 8.53
CA LYS A 98 11.62 11.84 7.81
C LYS A 98 10.61 12.70 8.56
N ASP A 99 10.67 14.01 8.41
CA ASP A 99 9.95 14.89 9.36
C ASP A 99 8.44 15.00 9.07
N HIS A 100 7.93 14.30 8.05
CA HIS A 100 6.55 14.42 7.58
C HIS A 100 5.71 13.17 7.84
N PHE A 101 4.55 13.38 8.46
CA PHE A 101 3.53 12.36 8.67
C PHE A 101 2.35 12.62 7.74
N VAL A 102 1.89 11.56 7.09
CA VAL A 102 0.76 11.61 6.16
C VAL A 102 -0.28 10.62 6.63
N ARG A 103 -1.54 11.06 6.69
CA ARG A 103 -2.71 10.22 6.94
C ARG A 103 -3.47 10.02 5.64
N ILE A 104 -3.80 8.78 5.31
CA ILE A 104 -4.79 8.46 4.27
C ILE A 104 -6.13 8.30 4.97
N VAL A 105 -7.07 9.17 4.64
CA VAL A 105 -8.47 9.09 5.06
C VAL A 105 -9.21 8.22 4.04
N PRO A 106 -9.63 7.00 4.41
CA PRO A 106 -10.24 6.08 3.45
C PRO A 106 -11.62 6.59 2.98
N THR A 107 -11.87 6.50 1.69
CA THR A 107 -13.20 6.64 1.08
C THR A 107 -13.77 5.29 0.66
N SER A 108 -12.90 4.30 0.42
CA SER A 108 -13.27 2.93 0.10
C SER A 108 -12.23 1.96 0.61
N ILE A 109 -12.69 0.84 1.18
CA ILE A 109 -11.84 -0.27 1.61
C ILE A 109 -12.41 -1.55 1.01
N THR A 110 -11.60 -2.27 0.24
CA THR A 110 -11.97 -3.57 -0.34
C THR A 110 -10.97 -4.62 0.08
N GLY A 111 -11.45 -5.82 0.38
CA GLY A 111 -10.60 -6.95 0.75
C GLY A 111 -10.98 -8.19 -0.04
N ARG A 112 -9.98 -9.01 -0.35
CA ARG A 112 -10.16 -10.34 -0.94
C ARG A 112 -9.43 -11.36 -0.10
N ARG A 113 -9.99 -12.56 0.00
CA ARG A 113 -9.38 -13.72 0.66
C ARG A 113 -9.68 -14.96 -0.15
N PHE A 114 -8.66 -15.76 -0.44
CA PHE A 114 -8.78 -16.94 -1.28
C PHE A 114 -7.70 -17.97 -0.94
N THR A 115 -7.99 -19.24 -1.17
CA THR A 115 -6.99 -20.31 -1.06
C THR A 115 -6.13 -20.31 -2.31
N VAL A 116 -4.80 -20.32 -2.14
CA VAL A 116 -3.85 -20.39 -3.27
C VAL A 116 -3.90 -21.79 -3.86
N THR A 117 -4.34 -21.89 -5.11
CA THR A 117 -4.28 -23.14 -5.87
C THR A 117 -2.83 -23.39 -6.33
N PRO A 118 -2.31 -24.62 -6.25
CA PRO A 118 -0.98 -24.95 -6.75
C PRO A 118 -0.76 -24.53 -8.21
N PRO A 119 0.48 -24.21 -8.64
CA PRO A 119 0.80 -23.56 -9.92
C PRO A 119 0.31 -24.26 -11.20
N LEU A 120 -0.16 -25.51 -11.11
CA LEU A 120 -0.64 -26.33 -12.23
C LEU A 120 -1.91 -25.79 -12.93
N THR A 121 -2.43 -24.64 -12.52
CA THR A 121 -3.64 -24.00 -13.08
C THR A 121 -3.45 -22.55 -13.54
N TRP A 122 -2.23 -21.99 -13.42
CA TRP A 122 -1.95 -20.62 -13.88
C TRP A 122 -1.61 -20.56 -15.38
N TRP A 123 -1.17 -21.68 -15.96
CA TRP A 123 -1.10 -21.89 -17.40
C TRP A 123 -2.49 -22.27 -17.92
N SER A 124 -3.23 -21.29 -18.43
CA SER A 124 -4.36 -21.57 -19.31
C SER A 124 -3.82 -21.98 -20.69
N PRO A 125 -4.46 -22.89 -21.44
CA PRO A 125 -4.07 -23.31 -22.80
C PRO A 125 -3.98 -22.21 -23.87
N LEU A 126 -4.16 -20.93 -23.51
CA LEU A 126 -4.00 -19.79 -24.41
C LEU A 126 -2.54 -19.60 -24.89
N ASP A 127 -1.57 -20.16 -24.17
CA ASP A 127 -0.16 -20.11 -24.58
C ASP A 127 0.15 -21.02 -25.79
N ASP A 128 -0.53 -22.17 -25.91
CA ASP A 128 -0.29 -23.12 -27.01
C ASP A 128 -0.97 -22.70 -28.31
N ALA A 129 -2.14 -22.05 -28.23
CA ALA A 129 -2.86 -21.56 -29.40
C ALA A 129 -2.11 -20.44 -30.15
N THR A 130 -1.28 -19.68 -29.46
CA THR A 130 -0.50 -18.57 -30.06
C THR A 130 0.74 -19.09 -30.79
N ARG A 131 1.24 -20.29 -30.46
CA ARG A 131 2.44 -20.87 -31.08
C ARG A 131 2.13 -21.71 -32.32
N ALA A 132 0.92 -22.26 -32.42
CA ALA A 132 0.47 -23.04 -33.58
C ALA A 132 0.06 -22.19 -34.81
N GLY A 133 0.03 -20.86 -34.70
CA GLY A 133 -0.35 -19.96 -35.79
C GLY A 133 0.83 -19.32 -36.55
N LEU A 134 2.08 -19.73 -36.25
CA LEU A 134 3.31 -19.16 -36.82
C LEU A 134 4.24 -20.22 -37.45
N GLU A 135 3.76 -21.44 -37.68
CA GLU A 135 4.39 -22.43 -38.57
C GLU A 135 3.43 -22.76 -39.72
#